data_AF-A0A934LFH0-F1
#
_entry.id   AF-A0A934LFH0-F1
#
_cell.length_a   1.000
_cell.length_b   1.000
_cell.length_c   1.000
_cell.angle_alpha   90.00
_cell.angle_beta   90.00
_cell.angle_gamma   90.00
#
_symmetry.space_group_name_H-M   'P 1'
#
loop_
_entity.id
_entity.type
_entity.pdbx_description
1 polymer ?
#
loop_
_entity_poly.entity_id
_entity_poly.type
_entity_poly.pdbx_seq_one_letter_code
_entity_poly.pdbx_strand_id
1 'polypeptide(L)'
;MANQVQTAAAAKPATALRPAGSPLGGQSQQELTTARQLASAGEANQYLTFSLSGEMYAVGILNVKEIIEYGNLTEIPMMPAFIRGVINLRGAVVPVVD
;
A
#
# COMPACT_ATOMS: atom_id res chain seq x y z
N MET A 1 -34.37 -32.76 -7.21
CA MET A 1 -35.81 -32.41 -7.29
C MET A 1 -35.91 -30.90 -7.31
N ALA A 2 -36.46 -30.36 -8.39
CA ALA A 2 -36.64 -28.94 -8.61
C ALA A 2 -37.91 -28.45 -7.89
N ASN A 3 -37.91 -27.20 -7.42
CA ASN A 3 -39.14 -26.42 -7.43
C ASN A 3 -38.83 -24.95 -7.72
N GLN A 4 -39.12 -24.57 -8.96
CA GLN A 4 -39.33 -23.19 -9.37
C GLN A 4 -40.84 -22.89 -9.37
N VAL A 5 -41.14 -21.59 -9.47
CA VAL A 5 -42.39 -20.97 -9.95
C VAL A 5 -43.44 -20.68 -8.86
N GLN A 6 -43.67 -19.44 -8.39
CA GLN A 6 -44.26 -18.19 -8.97
C GLN A 6 -45.78 -18.06 -8.76
N THR A 7 -46.21 -16.81 -8.47
CA THR A 7 -47.52 -16.17 -8.72
C THR A 7 -48.78 -16.55 -7.92
N ALA A 8 -49.38 -15.55 -7.25
CA ALA A 8 -50.77 -15.09 -7.40
C ALA A 8 -51.12 -14.06 -6.29
N ALA A 9 -51.50 -12.83 -6.65
CA ALA A 9 -52.89 -12.30 -6.62
C ALA A 9 -53.21 -11.56 -5.30
N ALA A 10 -53.24 -10.22 -5.27
CA ALA A 10 -54.32 -9.32 -5.71
C ALA A 10 -55.43 -9.11 -4.65
N ALA A 11 -55.51 -7.90 -4.05
CA ALA A 11 -56.74 -7.11 -3.88
C ALA A 11 -56.51 -5.77 -3.12
N LYS A 12 -56.95 -4.68 -3.76
CA LYS A 12 -57.14 -3.27 -3.34
C LYS A 12 -58.05 -3.10 -2.09
N PRO A 13 -58.21 -1.92 -1.43
CA PRO A 13 -58.22 -0.54 -2.00
C PRO A 13 -57.46 0.51 -1.15
N ALA A 14 -57.14 1.70 -1.65
CA ALA A 14 -57.95 2.89 -1.37
C ALA A 14 -57.56 4.04 -2.30
N THR A 15 -58.59 4.52 -2.99
CA THR A 15 -58.63 5.76 -3.75
C THR A 15 -58.63 6.95 -2.80
N ALA A 16 -57.71 7.91 -2.96
CA ALA A 16 -57.99 9.34 -2.79
C ALA A 16 -56.87 10.21 -3.39
N LEU A 17 -57.24 10.93 -4.45
CA LEU A 17 -56.70 12.21 -4.96
C LEU A 17 -55.25 12.29 -5.49
N ARG A 18 -55.15 12.53 -6.81
CA ARG A 18 -54.21 13.48 -7.44
C ARG A 18 -55.06 14.56 -8.13
N PRO A 19 -54.55 15.71 -8.64
CA PRO A 19 -53.20 16.29 -8.56
C PRO A 19 -53.21 17.81 -8.21
N ALA A 20 -52.10 18.37 -7.70
CA ALA A 20 -51.78 19.78 -7.95
C ALA A 20 -50.31 20.07 -7.65
N GLY A 21 -49.59 20.56 -8.66
CA GLY A 21 -48.40 21.39 -8.46
C GLY A 21 -47.09 20.65 -8.24
N SER A 22 -46.50 20.14 -9.33
CA SER A 22 -45.06 20.32 -9.49
C SER A 22 -44.82 21.81 -9.74
N PRO A 23 -43.92 22.45 -9.00
CA PRO A 23 -42.89 23.21 -9.69
C PRO A 23 -41.50 22.73 -9.32
N LEU A 24 -40.69 22.59 -10.36
CA LEU A 24 -39.26 22.45 -10.33
C LEU A 24 -38.63 23.49 -9.41
N GLY A 25 -37.69 23.06 -8.57
CA GLY A 25 -36.86 23.96 -7.77
C GLY A 25 -35.79 23.15 -7.06
N GLY A 26 -34.61 23.10 -7.65
CA GLY A 26 -33.49 22.31 -7.16
C GLY A 26 -33.07 22.68 -5.74
N GLN A 27 -33.01 21.67 -4.88
CA GLN A 27 -32.17 21.66 -3.69
C GLN A 27 -31.49 20.28 -3.71
N SER A 28 -30.32 20.23 -4.34
CA SER A 28 -29.04 20.09 -3.63
C SER A 28 -28.92 18.68 -3.03
N GLN A 29 -28.52 17.67 -3.82
CA GLN A 29 -27.11 17.44 -4.13
C GLN A 29 -26.18 17.85 -2.97
N GLN A 30 -26.34 17.24 -1.79
CA GLN A 30 -25.36 17.29 -0.70
C GLN A 30 -25.12 15.88 -0.15
N GLU A 31 -24.59 14.99 -0.99
CA GLU A 31 -24.01 13.71 -0.52
C GLU A 31 -22.67 13.37 -1.18
N LEU A 32 -22.16 14.22 -2.08
CA LEU A 32 -20.97 13.89 -2.90
C LEU A 32 -19.64 14.47 -2.39
N THR A 33 -19.64 15.26 -1.31
CA THR A 33 -18.41 15.93 -0.81
C THR A 33 -17.60 15.14 0.21
N THR A 34 -18.17 14.11 0.87
CA THR A 34 -17.45 13.40 1.96
C THR A 34 -16.47 12.33 1.46
N ALA A 35 -16.54 11.88 0.21
CA ALA A 35 -15.73 10.76 -0.28
C ALA A 35 -14.29 11.11 -0.70
N ARG A 36 -13.91 12.41 -0.76
CA ARG A 36 -12.61 12.83 -1.31
C ARG A 36 -11.51 13.02 -0.28
N GLN A 37 -11.81 12.89 1.02
CA GLN A 37 -10.93 13.28 2.12
C GLN A 37 -10.25 12.09 2.85
N LEU A 38 -10.14 10.92 2.23
CA LEU A 38 -9.43 9.75 2.79
C LEU A 38 -8.18 9.34 1.99
N ALA A 39 -7.82 10.13 0.97
CA ALA A 39 -6.64 9.91 0.14
C ALA A 39 -5.45 10.81 0.56
N SER A 40 -5.25 11.03 1.86
CA SER A 40 -3.88 11.10 2.36
C SER A 40 -3.48 9.66 2.68
N ALA A 41 -3.34 8.85 1.63
CA ALA A 41 -2.63 7.59 1.73
C ALA A 41 -1.22 7.98 2.17
N GLY A 42 -0.95 7.85 3.47
CA GLY A 42 0.37 8.08 4.03
C GLY A 42 1.37 7.32 3.18
N GLU A 43 2.42 8.01 2.74
CA GLU A 43 3.44 7.44 1.88
C GLU A 43 3.86 6.09 2.48
N ALA A 44 3.60 5.01 1.74
CA ALA A 44 3.91 3.66 2.20
C ALA A 44 5.43 3.55 2.26
N ASN A 45 5.99 3.81 3.45
CA ASN A 45 7.42 3.72 3.68
C ASN A 45 7.84 2.25 3.57
N GLN A 46 8.59 1.95 2.52
CA GLN A 46 9.11 0.63 2.25
C GLN A 46 10.44 0.46 2.98
N TYR A 47 10.59 -0.67 3.67
CA TYR A 47 11.79 -1.03 4.40
C TYR A 47 12.23 -2.45 4.05
N LEU A 48 13.54 -2.65 3.96
CA LEU A 48 14.15 -3.97 3.90
C LEU A 48 14.46 -4.41 5.33
N THR A 49 13.97 -5.59 5.71
CA THR A 49 14.23 -6.20 7.01
C THR A 49 15.31 -7.27 6.88
N PHE A 50 16.23 -7.31 7.84
CA PHE A 50 17.29 -8.32 7.91
C PHE A 50 17.58 -8.64 9.38
N SER A 51 18.13 -9.83 9.62
CA SER A 51 18.50 -10.27 10.96
C SER A 51 20.00 -10.21 11.17
N LEU A 52 20.45 -9.62 12.28
CA LEU A 52 21.86 -9.54 12.67
C LEU A 52 22.00 -9.99 14.13
N SER A 53 22.89 -10.96 14.40
CA SER A 53 23.12 -11.51 15.75
C SER A 53 21.85 -11.95 16.51
N GLY A 54 20.79 -12.34 15.79
CA GLY A 54 19.51 -12.78 16.37
C GLY A 54 18.47 -11.67 16.55
N GLU A 55 18.78 -10.42 16.22
CA GLU A 55 17.86 -9.29 16.27
C GLU A 55 17.41 -8.85 14.88
N MET A 56 16.22 -8.29 14.77
CA MET A 56 15.63 -7.84 13.50
C MET A 56 15.86 -6.34 13.31
N TYR A 57 16.49 -5.98 12.20
CA TYR A 57 16.79 -4.62 11.79
C TYR A 57 16.02 -4.28 10.51
N ALA A 58 15.79 -2.98 10.28
CA ALA A 58 15.11 -2.47 9.11
C ALA A 58 15.85 -1.25 8.54
N VAL A 59 16.03 -1.21 7.23
CA VAL A 59 16.61 -0.08 6.51
C VAL A 59 15.62 0.40 5.46
N GLY A 60 15.46 1.71 5.28
CA GLY A 60 14.56 2.24 4.26
C GLY A 60 15.00 1.79 2.87
N ILE A 61 14.08 1.28 2.05
CA ILE A 61 14.40 0.67 0.75
C ILE A 61 15.14 1.65 -0.17
N LEU A 62 14.88 2.95 -0.03
CA LEU A 62 15.50 4.01 -0.82
C LEU A 62 17.01 4.16 -0.53
N ASN A 63 17.49 3.68 0.62
CA ASN A 63 18.90 3.69 0.98
C ASN A 63 19.63 2.40 0.56
N VAL A 64 18.90 1.38 0.12
CA VAL A 64 19.48 0.11 -0.31
C VAL A 64 19.77 0.20 -1.81
N LYS A 65 21.06 0.14 -2.17
CA LYS A 65 21.47 0.16 -3.57
C LYS A 65 21.36 -1.22 -4.21
N GLU A 66 21.99 -2.22 -3.60
CA GLU A 66 22.08 -3.59 -4.09
C GLU A 66 22.18 -4.56 -2.90
N ILE A 67 21.61 -5.75 -3.05
CA ILE A 67 21.82 -6.88 -2.14
C ILE A 67 22.75 -7.85 -2.86
N ILE A 68 23.87 -8.15 -2.23
CA ILE A 68 24.89 -9.05 -2.78
C ILE A 68 25.09 -10.22 -1.82
N GLU A 69 25.53 -11.35 -2.35
CA GLU A 69 26.00 -12.46 -1.52
C GLU A 69 27.38 -12.12 -0.93
N TYR A 70 27.63 -12.59 0.29
CA TYR A 70 28.96 -12.48 0.89
C TYR A 70 29.96 -13.29 0.07
N GLY A 71 31.06 -12.66 -0.34
CA GLY A 71 32.02 -13.24 -1.27
C GLY A 71 33.46 -12.87 -0.96
N ASN A 72 34.29 -12.84 -2.00
CA ASN A 72 35.72 -12.54 -1.86
C ASN A 72 35.95 -11.08 -1.47
N LEU A 73 36.37 -10.86 -0.22
CA LEU A 73 36.88 -9.57 0.24
C LEU A 73 38.35 -9.44 -0.16
N THR A 74 38.73 -8.26 -0.63
CA THR A 74 40.14 -7.88 -0.82
C THR A 74 40.58 -7.12 0.43
N GLU A 75 41.51 -7.69 1.19
CA GLU A 75 42.09 -7.04 2.36
C GLU A 75 43.11 -6.00 1.92
N ILE A 76 43.00 -4.78 2.46
CA ILE A 76 43.96 -3.70 2.21
C ILE A 76 44.76 -3.47 3.49
N PRO A 77 46.09 -3.57 3.46
CA PRO A 77 46.92 -3.34 4.63
C PRO A 77 46.78 -1.88 5.13
N MET A 78 46.90 -1.69 6.45
CA MET A 78 46.75 -0.39 7.14
C MET A 78 45.33 0.20 7.19
N MET A 79 44.27 -0.58 6.96
CA MET A 79 42.90 -0.13 7.20
C MET A 79 42.53 -0.15 8.69
N PRO A 80 41.60 0.73 9.14
CA PRO A 80 41.05 0.68 10.50
C PRO A 80 40.39 -0.66 10.80
N ALA A 81 40.43 -1.09 12.07
CA ALA A 81 39.93 -2.40 12.50
C ALA A 81 38.43 -2.66 12.24
N PHE A 82 37.62 -1.61 12.05
CA PHE A 82 36.20 -1.74 11.70
C PHE A 82 35.97 -2.02 10.20
N ILE A 83 37.00 -1.88 9.37
CA ILE A 83 36.94 -2.23 7.95
C ILE A 83 37.53 -3.62 7.78
N ARG A 84 36.68 -4.59 7.46
CA ARG A 84 37.09 -5.95 7.10
C ARG A 84 37.86 -6.00 5.78
N GLY A 85 37.58 -5.09 4.86
CA GLY A 85 38.25 -4.98 3.57
C GLY A 85 37.44 -4.19 2.54
N VAL A 86 37.74 -4.42 1.26
CA VAL A 86 36.99 -3.83 0.14
C VAL A 86 36.47 -4.90 -0.82
N ILE A 87 35.38 -4.59 -1.50
CA ILE A 87 34.81 -5.40 -2.57
C ILE A 87 34.73 -4.58 -3.85
N ASN A 88 34.85 -5.24 -5.00
CA ASN A 88 34.64 -4.62 -6.30
C ASN A 88 33.20 -4.87 -6.78
N LEU A 89 32.38 -3.83 -6.81
CA LEU A 89 31.03 -3.87 -7.35
C LEU A 89 30.98 -3.12 -8.68
N ARG A 90 31.00 -3.87 -9.79
CA ARG A 90 30.97 -3.35 -11.17
C ARG A 90 32.03 -2.26 -11.43
N GLY A 91 33.24 -2.44 -10.90
CA GLY A 91 34.33 -1.48 -11.03
C GLY A 91 34.37 -0.39 -9.95
N ALA A 92 33.35 -0.30 -9.09
CA ALA A 92 33.37 0.57 -7.91
C ALA A 92 33.97 -0.17 -6.71
N VAL A 93 34.90 0.48 -6.01
CA VAL A 93 35.48 -0.03 -4.77
C VAL A 93 34.57 0.36 -3.61
N VAL A 94 33.97 -0.64 -2.97
CA VAL A 94 33.05 -0.44 -1.83
C VAL A 94 33.68 -1.06 -0.58
N PRO A 95 33.84 -0.30 0.52
CA PRO A 95 34.36 -0.85 1.77
C PRO A 95 33.31 -1.72 2.47
N VAL A 96 33.76 -2.80 3.12
CA VAL A 96 32.93 -3.68 3.94
C VAL A 96 33.27 -3.45 5.42
N VAL A 97 32.25 -3.17 6.21
CA VAL A 97 32.32 -2.97 7.66
C VAL A 97 31.80 -4.23 8.35
N ASP A 98 32.47 -4.64 9.43
CA ASP A 98 32.08 -5.75 10.32
C ASP A 98 32.15 -5.28 11.78
#